data_AF-A0A1H8M461-F1
#
_entry.id   AF-A0A1H8M461-F1
#
_cell.length_a   1.000
_cell.length_b   1.000
_cell.length_c   1.000
_cell.angle_alpha   90.00
_cell.angle_beta   90.00
_cell.angle_gamma   90.00
#
_symmetry.space_group_name_H-M   'P 1'
#
loop_
_entity.id
_entity.type
_entity.pdbx_description
1 polymer ?
#
loop_
_entity_poly.entity_id
_entity_poly.type
_entity_poly.pdbx_seq_one_letter_code
_entity_poly.pdbx_strand_id
1 'polypeptide(L)' 'MKGTKIFTQCEANEMIDQIKQKLYADENDQKKIRNKICKLGFYSTDFGMGSGNSYTVDYFLSVVSIKSKGG' A
#
# COMPACT_ATOMS: atom_id res chain seq x y z
N MET A 1 13.43 9.76 -1.50
CA MET A 1 12.18 9.02 -1.27
C MET A 1 11.49 8.92 -2.62
N LYS A 2 11.22 7.70 -3.11
CA LYS A 2 10.58 7.49 -4.43
C LYS A 2 9.08 7.21 -4.31
N GLY A 3 8.62 6.81 -3.13
CA GLY A 3 7.21 6.59 -2.84
C GLY A 3 6.43 7.87 -2.72
N THR A 4 5.29 7.90 -3.42
CA THR A 4 4.28 8.94 -3.27
C THR A 4 3.66 8.80 -1.88
N LYS A 5 3.58 9.91 -1.13
CA LYS A 5 2.92 9.92 0.20
C LYS A 5 1.46 10.35 0.14
N ILE A 6 0.99 10.76 -1.04
CA ILE A 6 -0.32 11.37 -1.25
C ILE A 6 -1.07 10.57 -2.31
N PHE A 7 -2.19 9.98 -1.93
CA PHE A 7 -3.02 9.18 -2.83
C PHE A 7 -4.42 9.78 -2.92
N THR A 8 -5.09 9.57 -4.04
CA THR A 8 -6.54 9.80 -4.15
C THR A 8 -7.29 8.75 -3.35
N GLN A 9 -8.56 9.02 -3.01
CA GLN A 9 -9.42 8.04 -2.35
C GLN A 9 -9.52 6.72 -3.15
N CYS A 10 -9.57 6.79 -4.48
CA CYS A 10 -9.64 5.60 -5.33
C CYS A 10 -8.36 4.75 -5.24
N GLU A 11 -7.19 5.38 -5.38
CA GLU A 11 -5.89 4.68 -5.26
C GLU A 11 -5.72 4.09 -3.87
N ALA A 12 -6.07 4.85 -2.82
CA ALA A 12 -5.99 4.37 -1.45
C ALA A 12 -6.91 3.16 -1.21
N ASN A 13 -8.15 3.19 -1.68
CA ASN A 13 -9.07 2.07 -1.58
C ASN A 13 -8.55 0.83 -2.32
N GLU A 14 -8.00 1.00 -3.52
CA GLU A 14 -7.40 -0.11 -4.28
C GLU A 14 -6.20 -0.73 -3.52
N MET A 15 -5.33 0.10 -2.94
CA MET A 15 -4.23 -0.38 -2.11
C MET A 15 -4.72 -1.10 -0.84
N ILE A 16 -5.77 -0.59 -0.19
CA ILE A 16 -6.36 -1.21 1.01
C ILE A 16 -6.86 -2.62 0.70
N ASP A 17 -7.60 -2.78 -0.40
CA ASP A 17 -8.14 -4.09 -0.79
C ASP A 17 -7.01 -5.07 -1.13
N GLN A 18 -5.97 -4.58 -1.80
CA GLN A 18 -4.78 -5.37 -2.09
C GLN A 18 -4.03 -5.78 -0.82
N ILE A 19 -3.85 -4.87 0.15
CA ILE A 19 -3.20 -5.19 1.44
C ILE A 19 -4.01 -6.23 2.21
N LYS A 20 -5.36 -6.14 2.21
CA LYS A 20 -6.22 -7.16 2.81
C LYS A 20 -6.03 -8.52 2.14
N GLN A 21 -6.01 -8.57 0.80
CA GLN A 21 -5.75 -9.81 0.06
C GLN A 21 -4.36 -10.38 0.37
N LYS A 22 -3.34 -9.52 0.52
CA LYS A 22 -1.96 -9.91 0.86
C LYS A 22 -1.90 -10.73 2.14
N LEU A 23 -2.71 -10.38 3.15
CA LEU A 23 -2.68 -11.03 4.46
C LEU A 23 -3.14 -12.50 4.44
N TYR A 24 -3.92 -12.89 3.42
CA TYR A 24 -4.42 -14.26 3.26
C TYR A 24 -3.79 -15.00 2.07
N ALA A 25 -2.97 -14.32 1.27
CA ALA A 25 -2.32 -14.89 0.10
C ALA A 25 -1.06 -15.67 0.45
N ASP A 26 -0.64 -16.60 -0.41
CA ASP A 26 0.65 -17.27 -0.31
C ASP A 26 1.82 -16.36 -0.76
N GLU A 27 3.06 -16.79 -0.56
CA GLU A 27 4.25 -15.96 -0.87
C GLU A 27 4.33 -15.48 -2.34
N ASN A 28 3.87 -16.28 -3.30
CA ASN A 28 3.90 -15.92 -4.71
C ASN A 28 2.86 -14.84 -5.01
N ASP A 29 1.65 -14.98 -4.46
CA ASP A 29 0.59 -14.01 -4.64
C ASP A 29 0.83 -12.74 -3.83
N GLN A 30 1.41 -12.83 -2.64
CA GLN A 30 1.90 -11.67 -1.88
C GLN A 30 2.90 -10.85 -2.70
N LYS A 31 3.81 -11.49 -3.43
CA LYS A 31 4.76 -10.82 -4.33
C LYS A 31 4.03 -10.10 -5.49
N LYS A 32 3.03 -10.74 -6.11
CA LYS A 32 2.22 -10.11 -7.17
C LYS A 32 1.44 -8.90 -6.64
N ILE A 33 0.83 -9.03 -5.47
CA ILE A 33 0.07 -7.97 -4.79
C ILE A 33 0.99 -6.80 -4.45
N ARG A 34 2.16 -7.07 -3.86
CA ARG A 34 3.16 -6.03 -3.59
C ARG A 34 3.57 -5.29 -4.87
N ASN A 35 3.78 -6.00 -5.97
CA ASN A 35 4.13 -5.37 -7.25
C ASN A 35 3.02 -4.44 -7.77
N LYS A 36 1.75 -4.81 -7.60
CA LYS A 36 0.61 -3.95 -7.95
C LYS A 36 0.56 -2.70 -7.06
N ILE A 37 0.73 -2.84 -5.75
CA ILE A 37 0.83 -1.70 -4.81
C ILE A 37 2.00 -0.78 -5.17
N CYS A 38 3.17 -1.34 -5.54
CA CYS A 38 4.32 -0.54 -5.97
C CYS A 38 4.08 0.18 -7.31
N LYS A 39 3.30 -0.40 -8.23
CA LYS A 39 2.91 0.27 -9.48
C LYS A 39 2.00 1.49 -9.23
N LEU A 40 1.20 1.43 -8.18
CA LEU A 40 0.38 2.56 -7.71
C LEU A 40 1.22 3.62 -6.95
N GLY A 41 2.53 3.40 -6.77
CA GLY A 41 3.46 4.39 -6.21
C GLY A 41 3.74 4.26 -4.72
N PHE A 42 3.26 3.20 -4.07
CA PHE A 42 3.56 2.92 -2.66
C PHE A 42 4.68 1.88 -2.49
N TYR A 43 5.75 2.28 -1.82
CA TYR A 43 6.90 1.43 -1.51
C TYR A 43 7.03 1.30 0.01
N SER A 44 6.72 0.13 0.56
CA SER A 44 6.74 -0.09 2.02
C SER A 44 8.10 0.23 2.66
N THR A 45 9.20 -0.08 1.95
CA THR A 45 10.58 0.22 2.38
C THR A 45 10.86 1.71 2.57
N ASP A 46 10.17 2.59 1.84
CA ASP A 46 10.36 4.04 1.96
C ASP A 46 9.83 4.60 3.29
N PHE A 47 9.01 3.81 3.99
CA PHE A 47 8.42 4.14 5.28
C PHE A 47 9.03 3.34 6.43
N GLY A 48 10.22 2.77 6.23
CA GLY A 48 10.88 1.94 7.23
C GLY A 48 10.17 0.62 7.50
N MET A 49 9.17 0.26 6.69
CA MET A 49 8.55 -1.06 6.78
C MET A 49 9.54 -2.05 6.18
N GLY A 50 10.00 -3.00 7.00
CA GLY A 50 10.91 -4.05 6.56
C GLY A 50 10.40 -4.79 5.32
N SER A 51 11.30 -5.47 4.63
CA SER A 51 10.92 -6.36 3.54
C SER A 51 10.02 -7.49 4.07
N GLY A 52 8.81 -7.63 3.52
CA GLY A 52 7.95 -8.78 3.78
C GLY A 52 6.52 -8.44 4.20
N ASN A 53 5.97 -9.28 5.06
CA ASN A 53 4.53 -9.41 5.27
C ASN A 53 3.93 -8.48 6.31
N SER A 54 4.74 -7.71 7.02
CA SER A 54 4.39 -7.09 8.29
C SER A 54 3.58 -5.79 8.21
N TYR A 55 3.34 -5.21 7.02
CA TYR A 55 2.53 -4.00 6.93
C TYR A 55 1.04 -4.29 6.68
N THR A 56 0.20 -3.73 7.54
CA THR A 56 -1.26 -3.83 7.55
C THR A 56 -1.92 -2.60 6.92
N VAL A 57 -3.25 -2.63 6.77
CA VAL A 57 -4.03 -1.46 6.32
C VAL A 57 -3.84 -0.28 7.27
N ASP A 58 -3.88 -0.51 8.58
CA ASP A 58 -3.72 0.56 9.58
C ASP A 58 -2.36 1.23 9.47
N TYR A 59 -1.30 0.45 9.24
CA TYR A 59 0.04 0.98 9.07
C TYR A 59 0.21 1.70 7.72
N PHE A 60 -0.49 1.26 6.67
CA PHE A 60 -0.56 2.02 5.42
C PHE A 60 -1.24 3.37 5.64
N LEU A 61 -2.41 3.39 6.29
CA LEU A 61 -3.17 4.61 6.57
C LEU A 61 -2.44 5.58 7.50
N SER A 62 -1.56 5.09 8.38
CA SER A 62 -0.80 5.95 9.30
C SER A 62 0.34 6.72 8.62
N VAL A 63 0.83 6.26 7.45
CA VAL A 63 2.00 6.85 6.78
C VAL A 63 1.67 7.62 5.49
N VAL A 64 0.45 7.50 4.99
CA VAL A 64 0.00 8.16 3.75
C VAL A 64 -1.05 9.23 4.04
N SER A 65 -1.09 10.26 3.19
CA SER A 65 -2.18 11.23 3.16
C SER A 65 -3.14 10.88 2.03
N ILE A 66 -4.42 10.76 2.35
CA ILE A 66 -5.47 10.59 1.34
C ILE A 66 -6.04 11.96 1.01
N LYS A 67 -5.84 12.42 -0.23
CA LYS A 67 -6.54 13.59 -0.73
C LYS A 67 -7.97 13.17 -1.05
N SER A 68 -8.92 13.64 -0.26
CA SER A 68 -10.28 13.78 -0.76
C SER A 68 -10.21 14.74 -1.94
N LYS A 69 -10.80 14.38 -3.09
CA LYS A 69 -11.13 15.43 -4.07
C LYS A 69 -11.94 16.46 -3.30
N GLY A 70 -11.42 17.67 -3.17
CA GLY A 70 -12.21 18.80 -2.72
C GLY A 70 -13.43 18.87 -3.63
N GLY A 71 -14.61 18.86 -3.00
CA GLY A 71 -15.83 19.32 -3.65
C GLY A 71 -15.73 20.81 -3.93
#